data_AF-A0A3E1EGV9-F1
#
_entry.id   AF-A0A3E1EGV9-F1
#
_cell.length_a   1.000
_cell.length_b   1.000
_cell.length_c   1.000
_cell.angle_alpha   90.00
_cell.angle_beta   90.00
_cell.angle_gamma   90.00
#
_symmetry.space_group_name_H-M   'P 1'
#
loop_
_entity.id
_entity.type
_entity.pdbx_description
1 polymer ?
#
loop_
_entity_poly.entity_id
_entity_poly.type
_entity_poly.pdbx_seq_one_letter_code
_entity_poly.pdbx_strand_id
1 'polypeptide(L)'
;MKYRHLITGLIPFSTPAVADPILSSWYTQQSGVYARVIQSGALTTPVTTWPASGVVNNNTGGAAQTLPVYADVQRIRYTTTDVYINANGLASYTMGPWFTGNGGLFGFWPTDKDYQIRITRNPAPAATKTRHPGGMIGMMVNGVAIYDLGDAFAFNQSATPTVPTSVTGTDGMGSTGIWSRDALAVEVVTFDPGFAHQPGNNGQYHYHAEPKALRYQLGDSMKRTLNAGTTDTYTYTEDSASPRHSPILGWCYDGYPIYGPYGYASATNAASGIARMRTGFVLRNGASGTQDLRSTGRITYPKWAAAVWNVANPSGANPVTLTATQWGPATTYQTTGPGGVTTYALGRYAADYDFLGDIVKTPSTGTKYQQGTDFDLDQYNGRTCVTPEFPQGTYAYFVAIDGTGNTAFPHMLGKQYYGTPNAGNAATVPANAVEMFNGGPNTQPTIQAPAIDPATDSVTLTWSSVDGGTYKVEASSNLQSWTTLNPAIPATPGATSTPFTESISTQANPKRFYKVTRTGLATFDP
;
A
#
# COMPACT_ATOMS: atom_id res chain seq x y z
N MET A 1 50.76 -31.80 -39.19
CA MET A 1 49.86 -32.78 -38.55
C MET A 1 49.65 -32.38 -37.10
N LYS A 2 48.41 -32.07 -36.69
CA LYS A 2 47.72 -32.62 -35.50
C LYS A 2 46.45 -31.81 -35.18
N TYR A 3 45.34 -32.40 -35.63
CA TYR A 3 43.98 -32.45 -35.09
C TYR A 3 43.33 -31.25 -34.37
N ARG A 4 42.27 -30.77 -35.03
CA ARG A 4 41.06 -30.11 -34.48
C ARG A 4 40.49 -30.88 -33.30
N HIS A 5 40.02 -30.17 -32.26
CA HIS A 5 38.87 -30.58 -31.44
C HIS A 5 37.95 -29.36 -31.33
N LEU A 6 36.83 -29.41 -32.06
CA LEU A 6 35.72 -28.47 -31.92
C LEU A 6 34.88 -28.98 -30.74
N ILE A 7 34.85 -28.25 -29.63
CA ILE A 7 33.94 -28.55 -28.51
C ILE A 7 32.63 -27.83 -28.81
N THR A 8 31.66 -28.58 -29.30
CA THR A 8 30.27 -28.12 -29.45
C THR A 8 29.64 -28.14 -28.05
N GLY A 9 29.64 -26.99 -27.37
CA GLY A 9 28.89 -26.82 -26.13
C GLY A 9 27.39 -26.80 -26.43
N LEU A 10 26.67 -27.85 -26.02
CA LEU A 10 25.23 -27.75 -25.84
C LEU A 10 24.97 -26.67 -24.77
N ILE A 11 24.38 -25.54 -25.18
CA ILE A 11 23.79 -24.58 -24.26
C ILE A 11 22.47 -25.22 -23.81
N PRO A 12 22.31 -25.65 -22.54
CA PRO A 12 20.98 -25.98 -22.04
C PRO A 12 20.18 -24.69 -22.08
N PHE A 13 19.12 -24.66 -22.89
CA PHE A 13 18.05 -23.68 -22.74
C PHE A 13 17.42 -23.93 -21.37
N SER A 14 17.95 -23.29 -20.32
CA SER A 14 17.19 -23.06 -19.11
C SER A 14 16.05 -22.14 -19.52
N THR A 15 14.84 -22.68 -19.60
CA THR A 15 13.65 -21.83 -19.51
C THR A 15 13.84 -20.95 -18.27
N PRO A 16 13.83 -19.61 -18.37
CA PRO A 16 13.93 -18.78 -17.17
C PRO A 16 12.80 -19.23 -16.25
N ALA A 17 13.15 -19.64 -15.03
CA ALA A 17 12.16 -19.90 -14.00
C ALA A 17 11.29 -18.64 -13.94
N VAL A 18 10.00 -18.78 -14.25
CA VAL A 18 9.06 -17.67 -14.09
C VAL A 18 9.16 -17.28 -12.62
N ALA A 19 9.67 -16.07 -12.35
CA ALA A 19 9.79 -15.56 -11.00
C ALA A 19 8.41 -15.63 -10.36
N ASP A 20 8.31 -16.19 -9.16
CA ASP A 20 7.06 -16.19 -8.41
C ASP A 20 6.79 -14.76 -7.92
N PRO A 21 5.84 -14.01 -8.51
CA PRO A 21 5.73 -12.58 -8.25
C PRO A 21 5.37 -12.29 -6.79
N ILE A 22 4.59 -13.17 -6.15
CA ILE A 22 4.20 -13.02 -4.74
C ILE A 22 5.37 -13.25 -3.79
N LEU A 23 6.45 -13.89 -4.22
CA LEU A 23 7.65 -14.04 -3.39
C LEU A 23 8.66 -12.92 -3.64
N SER A 24 8.69 -12.38 -4.86
CA SER A 24 9.72 -11.44 -5.31
C SER A 24 9.32 -9.96 -5.25
N SER A 25 8.03 -9.63 -5.06
CA SER A 25 7.56 -8.24 -5.08
C SER A 25 7.72 -7.46 -3.76
N TRP A 26 8.04 -8.12 -2.65
CA TRP A 26 8.10 -7.48 -1.33
C TRP A 26 9.27 -6.51 -1.21
N TYR A 27 8.99 -5.32 -0.67
CA TYR A 27 10.00 -4.28 -0.47
C TYR A 27 10.85 -4.59 0.77
N THR A 28 12.07 -5.04 0.52
CA THR A 28 13.02 -5.49 1.56
C THR A 28 14.26 -4.59 1.67
N GLN A 29 14.47 -3.72 0.67
CA GLN A 29 15.69 -2.93 0.50
C GLN A 29 16.01 -2.03 1.69
N GLN A 30 14.99 -1.47 2.34
CA GLN A 30 15.14 -0.60 3.51
C GLN A 30 14.64 -1.23 4.80
N SER A 31 14.45 -2.56 4.84
CA SER A 31 14.05 -3.26 6.07
C SER A 31 14.99 -3.01 7.26
N GLY A 32 16.26 -2.70 6.97
CA GLY A 32 17.30 -2.34 7.94
C GLY A 32 17.29 -0.91 8.45
N VAL A 33 16.31 -0.06 8.09
CA VAL A 33 16.22 1.32 8.60
C VAL A 33 15.07 1.46 9.59
N TYR A 34 15.21 2.35 10.57
CA TYR A 34 14.12 2.65 11.48
C TYR A 34 12.99 3.45 10.79
N ALA A 35 11.75 3.17 11.16
CA ALA A 35 10.60 3.98 10.80
C ALA A 35 10.77 5.41 11.34
N ARG A 36 10.29 6.40 10.57
CA ARG A 36 10.48 7.82 10.90
C ARG A 36 9.20 8.62 10.71
N VAL A 37 8.94 9.53 11.64
CA VAL A 37 7.74 10.38 11.65
C VAL A 37 8.13 11.86 11.71
N ILE A 38 7.49 12.68 10.88
CA ILE A 38 7.37 14.13 11.11
C ILE A 38 6.15 14.36 12.01
N GLN A 39 6.36 15.02 13.14
CA GLN A 39 5.36 15.07 14.21
C GLN A 39 4.42 16.26 14.09
N SER A 40 4.86 17.34 13.44
CA SER A 40 4.04 18.52 13.19
C SER A 40 4.60 19.35 12.04
N GLY A 41 3.85 20.36 11.59
CA GLY A 41 4.36 21.34 10.63
C GLY A 41 5.51 22.22 11.16
N ALA A 42 5.73 22.26 12.49
CA ALA A 42 6.82 23.01 13.12
C ALA A 42 8.00 22.13 13.54
N LEU A 43 7.79 20.82 13.70
CA LEU A 43 8.80 19.83 14.06
C LEU A 43 9.06 18.93 12.85
N THR A 44 9.84 19.46 11.92
CA THR A 44 10.00 18.89 10.59
C THR A 44 11.16 17.90 10.45
N THR A 45 12.03 17.85 11.47
CA THR A 45 13.07 16.82 11.53
C THR A 45 12.44 15.47 11.86
N PRO A 46 12.58 14.45 11.00
CA PRO A 46 11.99 13.14 11.27
C PRO A 46 12.62 12.48 12.50
N VAL A 47 11.79 11.90 13.36
CA VAL A 47 12.21 11.17 14.57
C VAL A 47 11.89 9.68 14.47
N THR A 48 12.66 8.85 15.18
CA THR A 48 12.48 7.39 15.23
C THR A 48 11.67 6.92 16.45
N THR A 49 11.29 7.83 17.34
CA THR A 49 10.42 7.59 18.50
C THR A 49 9.43 8.74 18.63
N TRP A 50 8.18 8.47 18.98
CA TRP A 50 7.13 9.50 19.03
C TRP A 50 5.97 9.12 19.99
N PRO A 51 5.22 10.11 20.50
CA PRO A 51 5.46 11.56 20.37
C PRO A 51 6.67 12.05 21.17
N ALA A 52 7.30 13.14 20.71
CA ALA A 52 8.37 13.81 21.45
C ALA A 52 7.77 14.60 22.62
N SER A 53 8.56 14.80 23.67
CA SER A 53 8.13 15.61 24.83
C SER A 53 7.65 16.99 24.38
N GLY A 54 6.48 17.41 24.87
CA GLY A 54 5.87 18.70 24.53
C GLY A 54 5.04 18.71 23.24
N VAL A 55 5.02 17.62 22.46
CA VAL A 55 4.08 17.48 21.34
C VAL A 55 2.68 17.16 21.88
N VAL A 56 1.84 18.18 21.96
CA VAL A 56 0.44 18.04 22.34
C VAL A 56 -0.39 17.85 21.07
N ASN A 57 -0.96 16.67 20.89
CA ASN A 57 -2.05 16.47 19.94
C ASN A 57 -3.39 16.55 20.69
N ASN A 58 -4.50 16.62 19.96
CA ASN A 58 -5.84 16.83 20.56
C ASN A 58 -6.38 15.56 21.27
N ASN A 59 -5.51 14.71 21.85
CA ASN A 59 -5.86 13.45 22.51
C ASN A 59 -4.90 13.13 23.68
N THR A 60 -5.45 12.67 24.79
CA THR A 60 -4.74 12.40 26.07
C THR A 60 -4.49 10.91 26.36
N GLY A 61 -4.66 10.00 25.39
CA GLY A 61 -4.52 8.55 25.62
C GLY A 61 -3.86 7.74 24.50
N GLY A 62 -3.11 8.37 23.61
CA GLY A 62 -2.54 7.75 22.40
C GLY A 62 -1.41 6.77 22.67
N ALA A 63 -1.38 5.67 21.90
CA ALA A 63 -0.23 4.79 21.79
C ALA A 63 1.05 5.58 21.41
N ALA A 64 2.20 5.17 21.93
CA ALA A 64 3.50 5.80 21.69
C ALA A 64 4.52 4.77 21.22
N GLN A 65 5.36 5.15 20.27
CA GLN A 65 6.50 4.37 19.83
C GLN A 65 7.73 4.84 20.62
N THR A 66 8.00 4.22 21.76
CA THR A 66 9.03 4.65 22.72
C THR A 66 10.43 4.11 22.40
N LEU A 67 10.50 3.07 21.57
CA LEU A 67 11.72 2.51 21.02
C LEU A 67 11.71 2.60 19.49
N PRO A 68 12.86 2.82 18.83
CA PRO A 68 12.94 2.72 17.37
C PRO A 68 12.50 1.35 16.88
N VAL A 69 11.83 1.29 15.74
CA VAL A 69 11.38 0.03 15.12
C VAL A 69 11.80 -0.01 13.66
N TYR A 70 12.25 -1.18 13.19
CA TYR A 70 12.66 -1.38 11.80
C TYR A 70 11.49 -1.37 10.85
N ALA A 71 11.51 -0.47 9.87
CA ALA A 71 10.44 -0.29 8.90
C ALA A 71 10.38 -1.39 7.84
N ASP A 72 9.25 -1.43 7.14
CA ASP A 72 8.96 -2.32 6.03
C ASP A 72 8.89 -3.82 6.40
N VAL A 73 8.94 -4.69 5.39
CA VAL A 73 8.89 -6.16 5.57
C VAL A 73 10.13 -6.66 6.30
N GLN A 74 9.92 -7.38 7.41
CA GLN A 74 10.97 -7.94 8.26
C GLN A 74 11.30 -9.39 7.95
N ARG A 75 10.32 -10.18 7.48
CA ARG A 75 10.55 -11.60 7.17
C ARG A 75 9.60 -12.09 6.09
N ILE A 76 10.12 -12.94 5.20
CA ILE A 76 9.35 -13.62 4.16
C ILE A 76 9.62 -15.12 4.29
N ARG A 77 8.54 -15.87 4.49
CA ARG A 77 8.56 -17.34 4.53
C ARG A 77 7.52 -17.87 3.57
N TYR A 78 7.70 -19.08 3.06
CA TYR A 78 6.73 -19.66 2.13
C TYR A 78 6.66 -21.18 2.21
N THR A 79 5.49 -21.71 1.90
CA THR A 79 5.28 -23.13 1.56
C THR A 79 4.98 -23.22 0.06
N THR A 80 4.69 -24.41 -0.46
CA THR A 80 4.25 -24.59 -1.85
C THR A 80 2.94 -23.85 -2.18
N THR A 81 2.11 -23.55 -1.18
CA THR A 81 0.76 -23.00 -1.37
C THR A 81 0.58 -21.57 -0.89
N ASP A 82 1.45 -21.09 0.01
CA ASP A 82 1.24 -19.83 0.73
C ASP A 82 2.56 -19.08 0.94
N VAL A 83 2.45 -17.76 0.99
CA VAL A 83 3.50 -16.87 1.51
C VAL A 83 3.08 -16.35 2.88
N TYR A 84 4.05 -16.18 3.76
CA TYR A 84 3.91 -15.65 5.10
C TYR A 84 4.83 -14.45 5.26
N ILE A 85 4.27 -13.32 5.66
CA ILE A 85 5.03 -12.07 5.78
C ILE A 85 4.93 -11.55 7.20
N ASN A 86 6.09 -11.21 7.76
CA ASN A 86 6.16 -10.38 8.96
C ASN A 86 6.55 -8.97 8.57
N ALA A 87 5.81 -8.01 9.10
CA ALA A 87 6.06 -6.59 8.94
C ALA A 87 5.57 -5.87 10.18
N ASN A 88 6.17 -4.72 10.47
CA ASN A 88 5.79 -3.90 11.62
C ASN A 88 4.61 -2.95 11.33
N GLY A 89 4.11 -2.91 10.09
CA GLY A 89 3.05 -2.00 9.66
C GLY A 89 3.47 -0.56 9.40
N LEU A 90 4.76 -0.23 9.48
CA LEU A 90 5.31 1.11 9.28
C LEU A 90 6.25 1.15 8.08
N ALA A 91 6.30 2.28 7.38
CA ALA A 91 7.09 2.44 6.16
C ALA A 91 8.45 3.11 6.42
N SER A 92 9.43 2.83 5.55
CA SER A 92 10.75 3.46 5.58
C SER A 92 10.80 4.85 4.95
N TYR A 93 9.81 5.22 4.12
CA TYR A 93 9.59 6.62 3.79
C TYR A 93 9.14 7.39 5.05
N THR A 94 9.40 8.70 5.10
CA THR A 94 8.99 9.53 6.24
C THR A 94 7.46 9.65 6.29
N MET A 95 6.86 9.13 7.36
CA MET A 95 5.42 9.20 7.62
C MET A 95 5.02 10.52 8.29
N GLY A 96 3.74 10.85 8.19
CA GLY A 96 3.20 12.06 8.81
C GLY A 96 3.70 13.35 8.14
N PRO A 97 3.39 14.50 8.74
CA PRO A 97 2.50 14.69 9.88
C PRO A 97 1.03 14.44 9.51
N TRP A 98 0.18 14.30 10.52
CA TRP A 98 -1.27 14.15 10.36
C TRP A 98 -1.99 15.32 11.02
N PHE A 99 -2.98 15.88 10.33
CA PHE A 99 -3.74 17.03 10.79
C PHE A 99 -5.23 16.72 10.91
N THR A 100 -5.97 17.65 11.49
CA THR A 100 -7.43 17.70 11.48
C THR A 100 -7.89 18.72 10.44
N GLY A 101 -9.17 18.71 10.07
CA GLY A 101 -9.73 19.70 9.16
C GLY A 101 -9.57 21.17 9.61
N ASN A 102 -9.34 21.41 10.91
CA ASN A 102 -9.09 22.73 11.47
C ASN A 102 -7.60 23.08 11.56
N GLY A 103 -6.71 22.26 11.00
CA GLY A 103 -5.25 22.46 11.00
C GLY A 103 -4.51 22.03 12.27
N GLY A 104 -5.23 21.64 13.34
CA GLY A 104 -4.61 21.07 14.54
C GLY A 104 -4.09 19.64 14.31
N LEU A 105 -3.14 19.17 15.12
CA LEU A 105 -2.59 17.80 14.99
C LEU A 105 -3.65 16.72 15.22
N PHE A 106 -3.60 15.69 14.37
CA PHE A 106 -4.43 14.51 14.53
C PHE A 106 -4.09 13.76 15.82
N GLY A 107 -5.12 13.22 16.47
CA GLY A 107 -5.03 12.70 17.84
C GLY A 107 -4.39 11.31 18.00
N PHE A 108 -3.98 10.65 16.91
CA PHE A 108 -3.50 9.27 16.96
C PHE A 108 -2.14 9.14 16.30
N TRP A 109 -1.26 8.34 16.92
CA TRP A 109 0.07 8.05 16.43
C TRP A 109 0.15 6.62 15.90
N PRO A 110 0.92 6.37 14.84
CA PRO A 110 1.12 5.01 14.39
C PRO A 110 2.04 4.32 15.40
N THR A 111 1.86 3.04 15.64
CA THR A 111 2.79 2.23 16.43
C THR A 111 3.04 0.94 15.71
N ASP A 112 4.13 0.26 16.07
CA ASP A 112 4.42 -1.03 15.48
C ASP A 112 3.25 -2.01 15.61
N LYS A 113 3.20 -2.95 14.68
CA LYS A 113 2.25 -4.04 14.63
C LYS A 113 3.04 -5.29 14.32
N ASP A 114 2.97 -6.31 15.17
CA ASP A 114 3.53 -7.63 14.83
C ASP A 114 2.61 -8.35 13.84
N TYR A 115 2.57 -7.88 12.60
CA TYR A 115 1.82 -8.58 11.57
C TYR A 115 2.51 -9.90 11.25
N GLN A 116 1.71 -10.95 11.18
CA GLN A 116 2.10 -12.21 10.57
C GLN A 116 0.98 -12.60 9.63
N ILE A 117 1.05 -12.11 8.40
CA ILE A 117 0.01 -12.40 7.40
C ILE A 117 0.34 -13.67 6.64
N ARG A 118 -0.70 -14.32 6.13
CA ARG A 118 -0.62 -15.41 5.14
C ARG A 118 -1.38 -14.99 3.90
N ILE A 119 -0.81 -15.17 2.71
CA ILE A 119 -1.52 -14.98 1.43
C ILE A 119 -1.30 -16.23 0.56
N THR A 120 -2.35 -16.69 -0.13
CA THR A 120 -2.22 -17.82 -1.04
C THR A 120 -1.40 -17.47 -2.27
N ARG A 121 -0.58 -18.43 -2.72
CA ARG A 121 0.17 -18.37 -3.98
C ARG A 121 -0.67 -18.80 -5.18
N ASN A 122 -1.84 -19.39 -4.95
CA ASN A 122 -2.71 -19.95 -5.98
C ASN A 122 -4.13 -19.36 -5.88
N PRO A 123 -4.30 -18.05 -6.19
CA PRO A 123 -5.60 -17.41 -6.13
C PRO A 123 -6.56 -18.03 -7.15
N ALA A 124 -7.85 -18.06 -6.80
CA ALA A 124 -8.91 -18.56 -7.66
C ALA A 124 -10.12 -17.61 -7.63
N PRO A 125 -10.80 -17.36 -8.76
CA PRO A 125 -12.03 -16.57 -8.77
C PRO A 125 -13.07 -17.17 -7.83
N ALA A 126 -13.73 -16.34 -7.02
CA ALA A 126 -14.81 -16.81 -6.17
C ALA A 126 -16.08 -17.07 -6.99
N ALA A 127 -16.74 -18.21 -6.76
CA ALA A 127 -18.07 -18.50 -7.30
C ALA A 127 -19.13 -17.54 -6.72
N THR A 128 -19.01 -17.24 -5.41
CA THR A 128 -19.81 -16.24 -4.71
C THR A 128 -18.85 -15.21 -4.11
N LYS A 129 -19.03 -13.93 -4.45
CA LYS A 129 -18.15 -12.85 -4.00
C LYS A 129 -18.40 -12.50 -2.54
N THR A 130 -17.32 -12.30 -1.79
CA THR A 130 -17.39 -11.99 -0.36
C THR A 130 -17.19 -10.51 -0.14
N ARG A 131 -18.09 -9.87 0.62
CA ARG A 131 -17.94 -8.47 1.06
C ARG A 131 -16.72 -8.37 1.97
N HIS A 132 -15.95 -7.30 1.82
CA HIS A 132 -14.84 -7.01 2.72
C HIS A 132 -15.33 -6.91 4.17
N PRO A 133 -14.59 -7.47 5.15
CA PRO A 133 -14.99 -7.46 6.55
C PRO A 133 -14.88 -6.07 7.21
N GLY A 134 -14.30 -5.07 6.52
CA GLY A 134 -13.77 -3.86 7.13
C GLY A 134 -12.36 -4.09 7.68
N GLY A 135 -11.66 -3.01 8.03
CA GLY A 135 -10.26 -3.10 8.48
C GLY A 135 -9.33 -3.62 7.36
N MET A 136 -8.29 -4.36 7.75
CA MET A 136 -7.26 -4.85 6.83
C MET A 136 -7.79 -5.93 5.86
N ILE A 137 -7.63 -5.69 4.57
CA ILE A 137 -8.07 -6.56 3.45
C ILE A 137 -6.90 -7.07 2.59
N GLY A 138 -5.69 -6.71 2.96
CA GLY A 138 -4.46 -7.03 2.23
C GLY A 138 -3.28 -6.29 2.84
N MET A 139 -2.11 -6.42 2.20
CA MET A 139 -0.90 -5.73 2.61
C MET A 139 -0.15 -5.17 1.43
N MET A 140 0.31 -3.93 1.58
CA MET A 140 1.23 -3.31 0.64
C MET A 140 2.57 -4.05 0.65
N VAL A 141 3.33 -3.98 -0.43
CA VAL A 141 4.61 -4.68 -0.54
C VAL A 141 5.66 -4.18 0.46
N ASN A 142 5.50 -2.98 1.01
CA ASN A 142 6.30 -2.45 2.10
C ASN A 142 5.75 -2.81 3.50
N GLY A 143 4.75 -3.69 3.62
CA GLY A 143 4.24 -4.12 4.92
C GLY A 143 3.19 -3.22 5.58
N VAL A 144 2.83 -2.08 4.96
CA VAL A 144 1.72 -1.24 5.45
C VAL A 144 0.37 -1.90 5.12
N ALA A 145 -0.60 -1.78 6.03
CA ALA A 145 -1.91 -2.41 5.86
C ALA A 145 -2.74 -1.74 4.75
N ILE A 146 -3.46 -2.57 4.00
CA ILE A 146 -4.49 -2.13 3.05
C ILE A 146 -5.82 -2.24 3.75
N TYR A 147 -6.54 -1.14 3.88
CA TYR A 147 -7.86 -1.13 4.47
C TYR A 147 -8.96 -1.14 3.42
N ASP A 148 -10.12 -1.68 3.81
CA ASP A 148 -11.36 -1.49 3.05
C ASP A 148 -11.61 0.01 2.80
N LEU A 149 -12.21 0.36 1.66
CA LEU A 149 -12.44 1.77 1.31
C LEU A 149 -13.37 2.52 2.28
N GLY A 150 -14.11 1.80 3.14
CA GLY A 150 -14.92 2.39 4.19
C GLY A 150 -14.19 2.51 5.52
N ASP A 151 -14.66 3.41 6.35
CA ASP A 151 -14.08 3.76 7.67
C ASP A 151 -14.82 3.11 8.85
N ALA A 152 -15.56 2.02 8.59
CA ALA A 152 -16.47 1.36 9.53
C ALA A 152 -17.68 2.20 10.00
N PHE A 153 -17.90 3.40 9.47
CA PHE A 153 -19.14 4.14 9.67
C PHE A 153 -20.18 3.83 8.59
N ALA A 154 -21.43 3.81 9.01
CA ALA A 154 -22.57 3.82 8.11
C ALA A 154 -23.68 4.73 8.67
N PHE A 155 -24.56 5.20 7.79
CA PHE A 155 -25.72 5.98 8.21
C PHE A 155 -26.69 5.11 9.01
N ASN A 156 -27.00 5.54 10.23
CA ASN A 156 -28.01 4.91 11.08
C ASN A 156 -29.26 5.79 11.12
N GLN A 157 -30.36 5.31 10.54
CA GLN A 157 -31.64 5.99 10.64
C GLN A 157 -32.13 6.02 12.09
N SER A 158 -32.65 7.17 12.56
CA SER A 158 -33.21 7.27 13.92
C SER A 158 -34.63 6.73 14.03
N ALA A 159 -35.37 6.67 12.93
CA ALA A 159 -36.74 6.15 12.86
C ALA A 159 -37.09 5.79 11.41
N THR A 160 -38.11 4.96 11.23
CA THR A 160 -38.64 4.65 9.88
C THR A 160 -39.27 5.92 9.28
N PRO A 161 -38.76 6.43 8.14
CA PRO A 161 -39.30 7.62 7.48
C PRO A 161 -40.63 7.31 6.80
N THR A 162 -41.51 8.32 6.70
CA THR A 162 -42.77 8.22 5.93
C THR A 162 -42.62 8.75 4.51
N VAL A 163 -41.67 9.67 4.27
CA VAL A 163 -41.32 10.19 2.95
C VAL A 163 -39.79 10.29 2.79
N PRO A 164 -39.25 10.19 1.56
CA PRO A 164 -37.80 10.20 1.32
C PRO A 164 -37.05 11.39 1.92
N THR A 165 -37.68 12.57 1.94
CA THR A 165 -37.08 13.81 2.44
C THR A 165 -37.09 13.91 3.97
N SER A 166 -37.79 13.02 4.67
CA SER A 166 -37.88 13.02 6.14
C SER A 166 -36.91 12.04 6.81
N VAL A 167 -35.94 11.49 6.07
CA VAL A 167 -34.92 10.59 6.64
C VAL A 167 -34.04 11.39 7.60
N THR A 168 -33.97 10.94 8.85
CA THR A 168 -33.14 11.51 9.91
C THR A 168 -32.26 10.42 10.54
N GLY A 169 -31.11 10.82 11.06
CA GLY A 169 -30.13 9.89 11.61
C GLY A 169 -28.73 10.47 11.67
N THR A 170 -27.75 9.65 12.01
CA THR A 170 -26.34 10.03 12.06
C THR A 170 -25.46 8.89 11.57
N ASP A 171 -24.26 9.22 11.08
CA ASP A 171 -23.25 8.18 10.88
C ASP A 171 -22.82 7.59 12.23
N GLY A 172 -22.79 6.26 12.31
CA GLY A 172 -22.34 5.53 13.49
C GLY A 172 -21.29 4.48 13.14
N MET A 173 -20.21 4.44 13.91
CA MET A 173 -19.19 3.40 13.80
C MET A 173 -19.78 2.05 14.21
N GLY A 174 -19.52 0.99 13.44
CA GLY A 174 -20.06 -0.34 13.70
C GLY A 174 -21.58 -0.45 13.51
N SER A 175 -22.21 0.56 12.89
CA SER A 175 -23.64 0.53 12.57
C SER A 175 -23.98 -0.61 11.60
N THR A 176 -25.20 -1.15 11.73
CA THR A 176 -25.81 -2.09 10.77
C THR A 176 -26.40 -1.38 9.54
N GLY A 177 -26.27 -0.06 9.46
CA GLY A 177 -26.68 0.75 8.31
C GLY A 177 -26.04 0.26 7.02
N ILE A 178 -26.82 0.26 5.93
CA ILE A 178 -26.36 -0.22 4.62
C ILE A 178 -25.59 0.88 3.86
N TRP A 179 -25.84 2.16 4.16
CA TRP A 179 -25.12 3.30 3.59
C TRP A 179 -23.74 3.45 4.24
N SER A 180 -22.80 2.60 3.82
CA SER A 180 -21.39 2.62 4.25
C SER A 180 -20.70 3.88 3.75
N ARG A 181 -20.07 4.61 4.66
CA ARG A 181 -19.31 5.83 4.36
C ARG A 181 -18.02 5.49 3.62
N ASP A 182 -17.65 6.36 2.68
CA ASP A 182 -16.36 6.31 1.98
C ASP A 182 -15.32 7.06 2.84
N ALA A 183 -14.25 6.36 3.22
CA ALA A 183 -13.20 6.92 4.05
C ALA A 183 -12.49 8.09 3.36
N LEU A 184 -12.26 8.03 2.04
CA LEU A 184 -11.60 9.13 1.34
C LEU A 184 -12.46 10.40 1.37
N ALA A 185 -13.78 10.27 1.29
CA ALA A 185 -14.69 11.42 1.27
C ALA A 185 -14.74 12.18 2.61
N VAL A 186 -14.32 11.56 3.72
CA VAL A 186 -14.53 12.10 5.07
C VAL A 186 -13.23 12.22 5.87
N GLU A 187 -12.33 11.26 5.71
CA GLU A 187 -11.12 11.13 6.52
C GLU A 187 -9.86 11.64 5.83
N VAL A 188 -9.91 11.99 4.55
CA VAL A 188 -8.73 12.50 3.79
C VAL A 188 -8.04 13.68 4.48
N VAL A 189 -8.80 14.50 5.23
CA VAL A 189 -8.28 15.62 6.02
C VAL A 189 -7.30 15.18 7.12
N THR A 190 -7.32 13.89 7.47
CA THR A 190 -6.45 13.26 8.47
C THR A 190 -5.38 12.38 7.87
N PHE A 191 -5.27 12.30 6.54
CA PHE A 191 -4.21 11.54 5.88
C PHE A 191 -2.90 12.33 5.92
N ASP A 192 -1.78 11.62 6.04
CA ASP A 192 -0.47 12.22 5.79
C ASP A 192 -0.27 12.49 4.29
N PRO A 193 0.82 13.16 3.90
CA PRO A 193 1.07 13.41 2.49
C PRO A 193 1.25 12.12 1.66
N GLY A 194 1.58 11.00 2.29
CA GLY A 194 1.65 9.68 1.67
C GLY A 194 0.29 9.04 1.41
N PHE A 195 -0.81 9.62 1.90
CA PHE A 195 -2.20 9.15 1.84
C PHE A 195 -2.55 8.02 2.82
N ALA A 196 -1.82 7.89 3.93
CA ALA A 196 -2.13 6.95 5.00
C ALA A 196 -2.38 7.64 6.34
N HIS A 197 -3.05 6.95 7.24
CA HIS A 197 -3.29 7.41 8.62
C HIS A 197 -3.57 6.25 9.58
N GLN A 198 -3.98 6.57 10.81
CA GLN A 198 -4.16 5.61 11.90
C GLN A 198 -5.26 6.03 12.90
N PRO A 199 -6.52 6.20 12.49
CA PRO A 199 -7.61 6.53 13.39
C PRO A 199 -7.78 5.44 14.46
N GLY A 200 -8.06 5.89 15.70
CA GLY A 200 -8.29 5.01 16.83
C GLY A 200 -7.03 4.67 17.61
N ASN A 201 -7.21 4.07 18.79
CA ASN A 201 -6.11 3.82 19.72
C ASN A 201 -5.30 2.55 19.43
N ASN A 202 -5.51 1.93 18.27
CA ASN A 202 -4.78 0.72 17.89
C ASN A 202 -3.44 1.04 17.19
N GLY A 203 -3.22 2.29 16.74
CA GLY A 203 -2.00 2.74 16.07
C GLY A 203 -1.72 2.09 14.71
N GLN A 204 -2.71 1.45 14.09
CA GLN A 204 -2.54 0.75 12.81
C GLN A 204 -2.42 1.77 11.68
N TYR A 205 -1.22 1.97 11.14
CA TYR A 205 -0.99 2.81 9.96
C TYR A 205 -1.45 2.07 8.70
N HIS A 206 -2.30 2.71 7.89
CA HIS A 206 -2.93 2.07 6.74
C HIS A 206 -3.39 3.02 5.64
N TYR A 207 -3.65 2.44 4.48
CA TYR A 207 -4.25 3.10 3.31
C TYR A 207 -5.69 2.67 3.10
N HIS A 208 -6.61 3.63 3.00
CA HIS A 208 -7.97 3.41 2.44
C HIS A 208 -8.03 3.63 0.93
N ALA A 209 -7.07 4.39 0.41
CA ALA A 209 -7.03 4.89 -0.96
C ALA A 209 -5.65 4.67 -1.57
N GLU A 210 -5.34 5.37 -2.65
CA GLU A 210 -4.05 5.27 -3.32
C GLU A 210 -2.85 5.49 -2.38
N PRO A 211 -1.84 4.59 -2.37
CA PRO A 211 -0.66 4.73 -1.52
C PRO A 211 0.42 5.59 -2.18
N LYS A 212 0.24 6.92 -2.20
CA LYS A 212 1.07 7.85 -2.99
C LYS A 212 2.57 7.77 -2.69
N ALA A 213 2.93 7.72 -1.40
CA ALA A 213 4.33 7.62 -1.00
C ALA A 213 4.96 6.28 -1.43
N LEU A 214 4.22 5.17 -1.30
CA LEU A 214 4.66 3.85 -1.77
C LEU A 214 4.82 3.80 -3.29
N ARG A 215 3.90 4.40 -4.05
CA ARG A 215 4.03 4.50 -5.52
C ARG A 215 5.36 5.15 -5.90
N TYR A 216 5.73 6.24 -5.24
CA TYR A 216 7.04 6.86 -5.42
C TYR A 216 8.20 5.96 -4.96
N GLN A 217 8.08 5.33 -3.78
CA GLN A 217 9.08 4.41 -3.24
C GLN A 217 9.42 3.26 -4.20
N LEU A 218 8.44 2.77 -4.95
CA LEU A 218 8.58 1.69 -5.93
C LEU A 218 8.94 2.18 -7.34
N GLY A 219 9.14 3.48 -7.54
CA GLY A 219 9.50 4.04 -8.84
C GLY A 219 8.36 4.05 -9.87
N ASP A 220 7.11 3.97 -9.43
CA ASP A 220 5.93 4.13 -10.28
C ASP A 220 5.87 5.56 -10.90
N SER A 221 4.82 5.84 -11.66
CA SER A 221 4.57 7.14 -12.31
C SER A 221 4.12 8.22 -11.30
N MET A 222 4.96 8.49 -10.30
CA MET A 222 4.70 9.44 -9.20
C MET A 222 5.89 10.39 -9.05
N LYS A 223 5.62 11.69 -8.92
CA LYS A 223 6.61 12.71 -8.53
C LYS A 223 6.51 13.01 -7.05
N ARG A 224 7.66 13.36 -6.46
CA ARG A 224 7.76 13.83 -5.09
C ARG A 224 8.46 15.19 -5.07
N THR A 225 7.80 16.19 -4.49
CA THR A 225 8.35 17.54 -4.32
C THR A 225 8.47 17.86 -2.83
N LEU A 226 9.63 18.37 -2.40
CA LEU A 226 9.82 18.82 -1.02
C LEU A 226 9.22 20.23 -0.86
N ASN A 227 8.35 20.40 0.13
CA ASN A 227 7.76 21.68 0.53
C ASN A 227 8.70 22.42 1.50
N ALA A 228 9.90 22.76 1.02
CA ALA A 228 10.95 23.37 1.82
C ALA A 228 10.52 24.75 2.36
N GLY A 229 10.73 24.99 3.65
CA GLY A 229 10.49 26.29 4.30
C GLY A 229 9.03 26.59 4.66
N THR A 230 8.09 25.68 4.43
CA THR A 230 6.71 25.78 4.92
C THR A 230 6.41 24.69 5.93
N THR A 231 6.48 23.43 5.50
CA THR A 231 6.21 22.24 6.33
C THR A 231 7.36 21.25 6.29
N ASP A 232 8.33 21.42 5.37
CA ASP A 232 9.41 20.46 5.06
C ASP A 232 8.90 19.02 4.90
N THR A 233 7.66 18.89 4.42
CA THR A 233 7.03 17.62 4.05
C THR A 233 7.10 17.42 2.54
N TYR A 234 6.70 16.25 2.07
CA TYR A 234 6.63 15.96 0.65
C TYR A 234 5.20 16.13 0.12
N THR A 235 5.06 16.64 -1.10
CA THR A 235 3.83 16.52 -1.90
C THR A 235 4.06 15.47 -2.99
N TYR A 236 3.08 14.58 -3.16
CA TYR A 236 3.09 13.53 -4.18
C TYR A 236 2.04 13.80 -5.26
N THR A 237 2.48 13.81 -6.51
CA THR A 237 1.65 14.14 -7.69
C THR A 237 1.92 13.18 -8.83
N GLU A 238 0.87 12.86 -9.58
CA GLU A 238 0.92 11.97 -10.72
C GLU A 238 1.94 12.42 -11.80
N ASP A 239 2.70 11.47 -12.36
CA ASP A 239 3.60 11.70 -13.49
C ASP A 239 3.07 11.10 -14.80
N SER A 240 2.10 11.78 -15.41
CA SER A 240 1.46 11.33 -16.63
C SER A 240 2.28 11.56 -17.91
N ALA A 241 3.47 12.17 -17.83
CA ALA A 241 4.26 12.55 -19.00
C ALA A 241 4.97 11.36 -19.67
N SER A 242 5.30 10.31 -18.90
CA SER A 242 5.95 9.10 -19.40
C SER A 242 5.47 7.89 -18.59
N PRO A 243 4.18 7.51 -18.73
CA PRO A 243 3.62 6.43 -17.94
C PRO A 243 4.31 5.11 -18.28
N ARG A 244 4.64 4.36 -17.25
CA ARG A 244 5.20 3.01 -17.30
C ARG A 244 4.21 2.04 -16.69
N HIS A 245 4.27 0.76 -17.05
CA HIS A 245 3.45 -0.25 -16.39
C HIS A 245 3.73 -0.17 -14.88
N SER A 246 2.68 0.02 -14.07
CA SER A 246 2.87 0.16 -12.63
C SER A 246 3.45 -1.14 -12.05
N PRO A 247 4.23 -1.06 -10.97
CA PRO A 247 4.66 -2.25 -10.23
C PRO A 247 3.50 -2.80 -9.38
N ILE A 248 3.69 -4.01 -8.85
CA ILE A 248 2.83 -4.55 -7.78
C ILE A 248 3.01 -3.67 -6.53
N LEU A 249 1.93 -3.04 -6.07
CA LEU A 249 1.88 -2.22 -4.87
C LEU A 249 1.54 -3.04 -3.63
N GLY A 250 0.81 -4.14 -3.80
CA GLY A 250 0.37 -4.96 -2.68
C GLY A 250 -0.38 -6.21 -3.13
N TRP A 251 -0.83 -6.96 -2.14
CA TRP A 251 -1.55 -8.22 -2.32
C TRP A 251 -2.80 -8.25 -1.47
N CYS A 252 -3.91 -8.63 -2.07
CA CYS A 252 -5.19 -8.80 -1.39
C CYS A 252 -5.27 -10.15 -0.68
N TYR A 253 -6.18 -10.24 0.29
CA TYR A 253 -6.44 -11.47 1.02
C TYR A 253 -7.14 -12.58 0.22
N ASP A 254 -7.51 -12.31 -1.03
CA ASP A 254 -7.92 -13.32 -2.00
C ASP A 254 -6.77 -13.82 -2.90
N GLY A 255 -5.54 -13.32 -2.67
CA GLY A 255 -4.31 -13.72 -3.33
C GLY A 255 -4.02 -13.03 -4.65
N TYR A 256 -4.86 -12.09 -5.11
CA TYR A 256 -4.57 -11.34 -6.33
C TYR A 256 -3.73 -10.08 -6.07
N PRO A 257 -2.84 -9.71 -7.01
CA PRO A 257 -2.00 -8.53 -6.89
C PRO A 257 -2.81 -7.24 -7.11
N ILE A 258 -2.32 -6.16 -6.51
CA ILE A 258 -2.77 -4.78 -6.74
C ILE A 258 -1.64 -4.03 -7.43
N TYR A 259 -1.94 -3.39 -8.55
CA TYR A 259 -1.02 -2.52 -9.27
C TYR A 259 -1.38 -1.05 -9.06
N GLY A 260 -0.44 -0.16 -9.38
CA GLY A 260 -0.73 1.24 -9.61
C GLY A 260 -1.67 1.46 -10.80
N PRO A 261 -1.93 2.71 -11.20
CA PRO A 261 -3.01 3.05 -12.13
C PRO A 261 -2.71 2.74 -13.60
N TYR A 262 -1.53 2.25 -13.95
CA TYR A 262 -1.16 1.98 -15.34
C TYR A 262 -0.91 0.50 -15.60
N GLY A 263 -1.47 0.03 -16.72
CA GLY A 263 -1.21 -1.29 -17.28
C GLY A 263 -1.10 -1.23 -18.80
N TYR A 264 -0.97 -2.38 -19.44
CA TYR A 264 -1.03 -2.46 -20.90
C TYR A 264 -2.40 -2.02 -21.43
N ALA A 265 -2.42 -1.24 -22.51
CA ALA A 265 -3.65 -0.74 -23.13
C ALA A 265 -4.56 -1.88 -23.58
N SER A 266 -3.97 -2.93 -24.15
CA SER A 266 -4.66 -4.19 -24.40
C SER A 266 -4.40 -5.16 -23.25
N ALA A 267 -5.49 -5.67 -22.66
CA ALA A 267 -5.41 -6.62 -21.55
C ALA A 267 -4.67 -7.93 -21.92
N THR A 268 -4.59 -8.30 -23.20
CA THR A 268 -4.02 -9.57 -23.66
C THR A 268 -2.71 -9.42 -24.42
N ASN A 269 -2.17 -8.20 -24.54
CA ASN A 269 -0.99 -7.94 -25.35
C ASN A 269 0.02 -7.02 -24.63
N ALA A 270 1.11 -7.63 -24.15
CA ALA A 270 2.23 -6.93 -23.51
C ALA A 270 3.03 -6.02 -24.47
N ALA A 271 2.87 -6.18 -25.78
CA ALA A 271 3.45 -5.28 -26.78
C ALA A 271 2.56 -4.06 -27.08
N SER A 272 1.37 -3.96 -26.46
CA SER A 272 0.56 -2.75 -26.55
C SER A 272 1.17 -1.60 -25.73
N GLY A 273 0.78 -0.37 -26.04
CA GLY A 273 1.21 0.80 -25.26
C GLY A 273 0.73 0.75 -23.80
N ILE A 274 1.24 1.65 -22.98
CA ILE A 274 0.77 1.81 -21.59
C ILE A 274 -0.43 2.76 -21.56
N ALA A 275 -1.45 2.43 -20.77
CA ALA A 275 -2.62 3.27 -20.55
C ALA A 275 -3.00 3.32 -19.06
N ARG A 276 -3.60 4.45 -18.66
CA ARG A 276 -4.28 4.54 -17.36
C ARG A 276 -5.49 3.63 -17.37
N MET A 277 -5.62 2.79 -16.35
CA MET A 277 -6.79 1.93 -16.17
C MET A 277 -7.99 2.77 -15.71
N ARG A 278 -9.06 2.76 -16.50
CA ARG A 278 -10.28 3.52 -16.22
C ARG A 278 -11.23 2.70 -15.35
N THR A 279 -11.53 3.21 -14.17
CA THR A 279 -12.62 2.70 -13.32
C THR A 279 -13.96 2.74 -14.06
N GLY A 280 -14.80 1.73 -13.85
CA GLY A 280 -16.18 1.71 -14.33
C GLY A 280 -17.15 2.47 -13.43
N PHE A 281 -16.70 3.03 -12.31
CA PHE A 281 -17.58 3.73 -11.37
C PHE A 281 -17.75 5.21 -11.69
N VAL A 282 -18.98 5.70 -11.57
CA VAL A 282 -19.35 7.10 -11.78
C VAL A 282 -20.31 7.58 -10.71
N LEU A 283 -20.23 8.86 -10.34
CA LEU A 283 -21.11 9.45 -9.33
C LEU A 283 -22.56 9.52 -9.81
N ARG A 284 -23.53 9.23 -8.94
CA ARG A 284 -24.97 9.29 -9.24
C ARG A 284 -25.51 10.72 -9.21
N ASN A 285 -25.08 11.52 -10.18
CA ASN A 285 -25.37 12.95 -10.32
C ASN A 285 -26.18 13.30 -11.59
N GLY A 286 -26.79 12.30 -12.24
CA GLY A 286 -27.54 12.45 -13.49
C GLY A 286 -26.69 12.42 -14.75
N ALA A 287 -25.37 12.52 -14.64
CA ALA A 287 -24.47 12.33 -15.78
C ALA A 287 -24.37 10.84 -16.13
N SER A 288 -23.89 10.54 -17.34
CA SER A 288 -23.64 9.18 -17.80
C SER A 288 -24.84 8.23 -17.76
N GLY A 289 -26.07 8.74 -17.61
CA GLY A 289 -27.29 7.93 -17.50
C GLY A 289 -27.58 7.42 -16.08
N THR A 290 -26.86 7.89 -15.06
CA THR A 290 -27.18 7.56 -13.66
C THR A 290 -28.45 8.27 -13.22
N GLN A 291 -29.03 7.84 -12.09
CA GLN A 291 -29.94 8.72 -11.35
C GLN A 291 -29.19 9.95 -10.82
N ASP A 292 -29.92 11.05 -10.62
CA ASP A 292 -29.43 12.21 -9.86
C ASP A 292 -29.98 12.14 -8.42
N LEU A 293 -29.14 11.70 -7.50
CA LEU A 293 -29.52 11.53 -6.09
C LEU A 293 -29.85 12.85 -5.39
N ARG A 294 -29.48 14.00 -5.96
CA ARG A 294 -29.88 15.32 -5.45
C ARG A 294 -31.37 15.57 -5.66
N SER A 295 -31.94 14.98 -6.72
CA SER A 295 -33.36 15.09 -7.06
C SER A 295 -34.17 13.91 -6.54
N THR A 296 -33.67 12.68 -6.69
CA THR A 296 -34.41 11.48 -6.32
C THR A 296 -34.28 11.11 -4.84
N GLY A 297 -33.25 11.63 -4.16
CA GLY A 297 -32.85 11.17 -2.84
C GLY A 297 -32.24 9.76 -2.87
N ARG A 298 -31.73 9.34 -1.72
CA ARG A 298 -31.08 8.03 -1.50
C ARG A 298 -32.10 6.91 -1.24
N ILE A 299 -33.05 6.74 -2.16
CA ILE A 299 -34.14 5.75 -2.06
C ILE A 299 -33.93 4.50 -2.92
N THR A 300 -32.78 4.43 -3.57
CA THR A 300 -32.40 3.35 -4.46
C THR A 300 -30.92 3.05 -4.34
N TYR A 301 -30.55 1.79 -4.59
CA TYR A 301 -29.17 1.37 -4.75
C TYR A 301 -28.78 1.13 -6.20
N PRO A 302 -27.52 1.40 -6.57
CA PRO A 302 -26.97 0.78 -7.77
C PRO A 302 -26.91 -0.74 -7.55
N LYS A 303 -27.03 -1.51 -8.63
CA LYS A 303 -27.13 -2.97 -8.57
C LYS A 303 -25.96 -3.63 -7.84
N TRP A 304 -24.73 -3.14 -8.05
CA TRP A 304 -23.56 -3.65 -7.34
C TRP A 304 -23.69 -3.48 -5.81
N ALA A 305 -24.20 -2.34 -5.33
CA ALA A 305 -24.37 -2.08 -3.91
C ALA A 305 -25.43 -3.01 -3.30
N ALA A 306 -26.54 -3.24 -4.02
CA ALA A 306 -27.54 -4.19 -3.58
C ALA A 306 -26.95 -5.59 -3.36
N ALA A 307 -26.03 -6.04 -4.23
CA ALA A 307 -25.32 -7.30 -4.04
C ALA A 307 -24.37 -7.29 -2.83
N VAL A 308 -23.66 -6.19 -2.58
CA VAL A 308 -22.74 -6.04 -1.43
C VAL A 308 -23.49 -6.12 -0.09
N TRP A 309 -24.63 -5.45 0.02
CA TRP A 309 -25.41 -5.34 1.25
C TRP A 309 -26.62 -6.30 1.32
N ASN A 310 -26.67 -7.30 0.44
CA ASN A 310 -27.73 -8.31 0.38
C ASN A 310 -29.16 -7.70 0.31
N VAL A 311 -29.32 -6.58 -0.41
CA VAL A 311 -30.64 -6.03 -0.73
C VAL A 311 -31.23 -6.87 -1.86
N ALA A 312 -32.46 -7.36 -1.66
CA ALA A 312 -33.12 -8.23 -2.63
C ALA A 312 -33.28 -7.54 -4.00
N ASN A 313 -32.82 -8.20 -5.06
CA ASN A 313 -32.97 -7.74 -6.45
C ASN A 313 -33.36 -8.89 -7.39
N PRO A 314 -34.52 -9.53 -7.18
CA PRO A 314 -34.92 -10.72 -7.96
C PRO A 314 -35.14 -10.42 -9.45
N SER A 315 -35.44 -9.17 -9.80
CA SER A 315 -35.64 -8.73 -11.19
C SER A 315 -34.33 -8.34 -11.90
N GLY A 316 -33.19 -8.31 -11.19
CA GLY A 316 -31.92 -7.86 -11.75
C GLY A 316 -31.91 -6.39 -12.18
N ALA A 317 -32.76 -5.56 -11.55
CA ALA A 317 -32.89 -4.15 -11.88
C ALA A 317 -31.62 -3.34 -11.56
N ASN A 318 -31.37 -2.30 -12.35
CA ASN A 318 -30.50 -1.18 -11.98
C ASN A 318 -31.25 0.12 -12.33
N PRO A 319 -31.55 0.98 -11.35
CA PRO A 319 -31.27 0.87 -9.92
C PRO A 319 -32.27 -0.05 -9.18
N VAL A 320 -31.92 -0.45 -7.96
CA VAL A 320 -32.70 -1.29 -7.05
C VAL A 320 -33.48 -0.42 -6.07
N THR A 321 -34.80 -0.58 -6.00
CA THR A 321 -35.67 0.16 -5.06
C THR A 321 -35.43 -0.28 -3.62
N LEU A 322 -35.28 0.68 -2.70
CA LEU A 322 -35.12 0.43 -1.27
C LEU A 322 -36.44 0.63 -0.51
N THR A 323 -36.61 -0.11 0.59
CA THR A 323 -37.71 0.14 1.54
C THR A 323 -37.43 1.39 2.39
N ALA A 324 -38.46 1.92 3.07
CA ALA A 324 -38.32 3.10 3.92
C ALA A 324 -37.20 2.96 4.98
N THR A 325 -37.07 1.79 5.59
CA THR A 325 -36.03 1.47 6.59
C THR A 325 -34.61 1.38 6.00
N GLN A 326 -34.49 1.38 4.67
CA GLN A 326 -33.24 1.28 3.93
C GLN A 326 -32.83 2.61 3.27
N TRP A 327 -33.69 3.62 3.24
CA TRP A 327 -33.37 4.91 2.64
C TRP A 327 -32.16 5.60 3.29
N GLY A 328 -31.37 6.30 2.49
CA GLY A 328 -30.29 7.14 2.98
C GLY A 328 -30.76 8.57 3.22
N PRO A 329 -29.95 9.40 3.90
CA PRO A 329 -30.28 10.81 4.10
C PRO A 329 -30.28 11.55 2.76
N ALA A 330 -31.06 12.63 2.65
CA ALA A 330 -30.97 13.54 1.50
C ALA A 330 -29.55 14.12 1.36
N THR A 331 -29.14 14.50 0.15
CA THR A 331 -27.79 15.06 -0.09
C THR A 331 -27.58 16.43 0.57
N THR A 332 -28.67 17.09 0.96
CA THR A 332 -28.70 18.37 1.69
C THR A 332 -28.94 18.18 3.19
N TYR A 333 -29.13 16.95 3.66
CA TYR A 333 -29.34 16.68 5.08
C TYR A 333 -28.12 17.15 5.88
N GLN A 334 -28.38 17.75 7.03
CA GLN A 334 -27.35 18.31 7.90
C GLN A 334 -27.54 17.84 9.33
N THR A 335 -26.42 17.61 10.01
CA THR A 335 -26.38 17.40 11.46
C THR A 335 -25.35 18.33 12.06
N THR A 336 -25.59 18.82 13.28
CA THR A 336 -24.62 19.61 14.04
C THR A 336 -24.02 18.74 15.13
N GLY A 337 -22.70 18.67 15.17
CA GLY A 337 -21.94 17.95 16.20
C GLY A 337 -20.75 18.75 16.72
N PRO A 338 -19.89 18.13 17.54
CA PRO A 338 -18.70 18.79 18.11
C PRO A 338 -17.74 19.35 17.04
N GLY A 339 -17.71 18.76 15.84
CA GLY A 339 -16.94 19.24 14.69
C GLY A 339 -17.66 20.27 13.81
N GLY A 340 -18.80 20.80 14.24
CA GLY A 340 -19.62 21.75 13.48
C GLY A 340 -20.71 21.07 12.63
N VAL A 341 -21.10 21.74 11.55
CA VAL A 341 -22.17 21.28 10.65
C VAL A 341 -21.61 20.26 9.67
N THR A 342 -22.16 19.04 9.70
CA THR A 342 -21.89 18.00 8.70
C THR A 342 -23.00 18.00 7.67
N THR A 343 -22.65 18.17 6.39
CA THR A 343 -23.58 17.99 5.27
C THR A 343 -23.39 16.61 4.65
N TYR A 344 -24.47 15.88 4.45
CA TYR A 344 -24.47 14.52 3.91
C TYR A 344 -24.41 14.52 2.37
N ALA A 345 -23.44 15.27 1.83
CA ALA A 345 -23.29 15.56 0.41
C ALA A 345 -23.15 14.29 -0.45
N LEU A 346 -23.43 14.44 -1.75
CA LEU A 346 -23.26 13.38 -2.74
C LEU A 346 -21.78 12.96 -2.81
N GLY A 347 -21.52 11.65 -2.82
CA GLY A 347 -20.17 11.07 -2.81
C GLY A 347 -19.68 10.70 -1.40
N ARG A 348 -20.47 10.96 -0.35
CA ARG A 348 -20.16 10.56 1.04
C ARG A 348 -20.22 9.05 1.24
N TYR A 349 -21.14 8.37 0.55
CA TYR A 349 -21.36 6.95 0.70
C TYR A 349 -20.90 6.18 -0.53
N ALA A 350 -20.40 4.96 -0.33
CA ALA A 350 -19.98 4.11 -1.44
C ALA A 350 -21.11 3.91 -2.47
N ALA A 351 -22.36 3.73 -2.02
CA ALA A 351 -23.54 3.57 -2.87
C ALA A 351 -24.03 4.86 -3.58
N ASP A 352 -23.35 5.99 -3.37
CA ASP A 352 -23.54 7.20 -4.20
C ASP A 352 -22.89 7.05 -5.59
N TYR A 353 -22.11 5.99 -5.83
CA TYR A 353 -21.49 5.67 -7.12
C TYR A 353 -22.21 4.50 -7.81
N ASP A 354 -22.46 4.62 -9.11
CA ASP A 354 -23.02 3.56 -9.96
C ASP A 354 -21.91 2.92 -10.81
N PHE A 355 -22.16 1.74 -11.34
CA PHE A 355 -21.21 1.02 -12.20
C PHE A 355 -21.67 1.07 -13.65
N LEU A 356 -20.86 1.63 -14.54
CA LEU A 356 -21.18 1.84 -15.96
C LEU A 356 -21.63 0.56 -16.67
N GLY A 357 -21.09 -0.61 -16.29
CA GLY A 357 -21.50 -1.89 -16.87
C GLY A 357 -22.98 -2.25 -16.64
N ASP A 358 -23.64 -1.65 -15.64
CA ASP A 358 -25.07 -1.80 -15.38
C ASP A 358 -25.92 -0.63 -15.92
N ILE A 359 -25.33 0.31 -16.67
CA ILE A 359 -26.01 1.52 -17.16
C ILE A 359 -26.21 1.48 -18.69
N VAL A 360 -27.37 1.98 -19.13
CA VAL A 360 -27.67 2.25 -20.53
C VAL A 360 -27.12 3.62 -20.91
N LYS A 361 -26.06 3.66 -21.72
CA LYS A 361 -25.39 4.86 -22.24
C LYS A 361 -26.32 5.72 -23.11
N THR A 362 -27.13 5.07 -23.94
CA THR A 362 -28.02 5.77 -24.87
C THR A 362 -29.45 5.22 -24.72
N PRO A 363 -30.32 5.89 -23.95
CA PRO A 363 -31.66 5.40 -23.65
C PRO A 363 -32.52 5.13 -24.90
N SER A 364 -32.39 5.95 -25.94
CA SER A 364 -33.17 5.81 -27.19
C SER A 364 -32.85 4.54 -27.97
N THR A 365 -31.65 3.99 -27.83
CA THR A 365 -31.19 2.79 -28.56
C THR A 365 -30.98 1.59 -27.66
N GLY A 366 -31.03 1.77 -26.34
CA GLY A 366 -30.70 0.73 -25.36
C GLY A 366 -29.20 0.38 -25.30
N THR A 367 -28.33 1.15 -25.96
CA THR A 367 -26.89 0.87 -26.00
C THR A 367 -26.28 1.02 -24.60
N LYS A 368 -25.57 -0.01 -24.12
CA LYS A 368 -24.86 -0.01 -22.84
C LYS A 368 -23.40 0.43 -22.99
N TYR A 369 -22.81 0.92 -21.90
CA TYR A 369 -21.36 1.09 -21.84
C TYR A 369 -20.64 -0.25 -21.98
N GLN A 370 -19.47 -0.24 -22.61
CA GLN A 370 -18.68 -1.42 -22.93
C GLN A 370 -17.35 -1.41 -22.18
N GLN A 371 -17.08 -2.48 -21.43
CA GLN A 371 -15.76 -2.70 -20.83
C GLN A 371 -14.70 -2.89 -21.93
N GLY A 372 -13.49 -2.37 -21.71
CA GLY A 372 -12.40 -2.27 -22.68
C GLY A 372 -12.54 -1.11 -23.67
N THR A 373 -13.70 -0.43 -23.72
CA THR A 373 -13.92 0.73 -24.60
C THR A 373 -14.22 1.99 -23.81
N ASP A 374 -15.27 1.97 -22.96
CA ASP A 374 -15.70 3.12 -22.16
C ASP A 374 -14.98 3.17 -20.80
N PHE A 375 -14.70 2.00 -20.22
CA PHE A 375 -13.98 1.78 -18.96
C PHE A 375 -13.20 0.46 -19.05
N ASP A 376 -12.21 0.25 -18.20
CA ASP A 376 -11.32 -0.94 -18.29
C ASP A 376 -11.54 -1.92 -17.15
N LEU A 377 -11.83 -1.41 -15.96
CA LEU A 377 -11.93 -2.18 -14.72
C LEU A 377 -13.36 -2.63 -14.44
N ASP A 378 -13.51 -3.84 -13.94
CA ASP A 378 -14.80 -4.40 -13.53
C ASP A 378 -15.32 -3.81 -12.21
N GLN A 379 -16.45 -4.32 -11.72
CA GLN A 379 -17.07 -3.82 -10.48
C GLN A 379 -16.26 -4.10 -9.20
N TYR A 380 -15.22 -4.94 -9.26
CA TYR A 380 -14.29 -5.16 -8.13
C TYR A 380 -13.03 -4.29 -8.27
N ASN A 381 -12.98 -3.43 -9.30
CA ASN A 381 -11.88 -2.55 -9.64
C ASN A 381 -10.62 -3.28 -10.14
N GLY A 382 -10.82 -4.38 -10.86
CA GLY A 382 -9.74 -5.10 -11.50
C GLY A 382 -10.07 -5.56 -12.91
N ARG A 383 -9.13 -6.29 -13.51
CA ARG A 383 -9.33 -6.97 -14.80
C ARG A 383 -8.39 -8.16 -14.93
N THR A 384 -8.80 -9.15 -15.72
CA THR A 384 -7.87 -10.19 -16.18
C THR A 384 -6.99 -9.63 -17.28
N CYS A 385 -5.67 -9.61 -17.07
CA CYS A 385 -4.72 -9.09 -18.05
C CYS A 385 -3.32 -9.70 -17.90
N VAL A 386 -2.51 -9.61 -18.95
CA VAL A 386 -1.07 -9.83 -18.89
C VAL A 386 -0.40 -8.66 -18.17
N THR A 387 0.66 -8.94 -17.44
CA THR A 387 1.55 -7.95 -16.80
C THR A 387 3.01 -8.36 -17.02
N PRO A 388 4.01 -7.50 -16.74
CA PRO A 388 5.41 -7.91 -16.77
C PRO A 388 5.71 -9.18 -15.95
N GLU A 389 5.08 -9.30 -14.78
CA GLU A 389 5.23 -10.41 -13.84
C GLU A 389 4.36 -11.62 -14.18
N PHE A 390 3.22 -11.39 -14.84
CA PHE A 390 2.28 -12.43 -15.27
C PHE A 390 2.10 -12.39 -16.79
N PRO A 391 3.10 -12.83 -17.57
CA PRO A 391 3.04 -12.80 -19.03
C PRO A 391 1.96 -13.74 -19.61
N GLN A 392 1.52 -14.74 -18.84
CA GLN A 392 0.42 -15.63 -19.20
C GLN A 392 -0.96 -15.10 -18.74
N GLY A 393 -0.98 -13.97 -18.03
CA GLY A 393 -2.18 -13.35 -17.50
C GLY A 393 -2.48 -13.72 -16.05
N THR A 394 -3.07 -12.77 -15.33
CA THR A 394 -3.70 -12.95 -14.02
C THR A 394 -4.87 -11.99 -13.90
N TYR A 395 -5.74 -12.20 -12.90
CA TYR A 395 -6.62 -11.12 -12.46
C TYR A 395 -5.83 -10.17 -11.56
N ALA A 396 -5.98 -8.87 -11.76
CA ALA A 396 -5.27 -7.85 -11.00
C ALA A 396 -6.20 -6.69 -10.66
N TYR A 397 -6.08 -6.19 -9.43
CA TYR A 397 -6.68 -4.92 -9.00
C TYR A 397 -5.77 -3.76 -9.40
N PHE A 398 -6.37 -2.58 -9.59
CA PHE A 398 -5.63 -1.38 -9.98
C PHE A 398 -6.05 -0.20 -9.11
N VAL A 399 -5.07 0.57 -8.64
CA VAL A 399 -5.35 1.92 -8.13
C VAL A 399 -6.11 2.71 -9.18
N ALA A 400 -7.22 3.33 -8.79
CA ALA A 400 -8.04 4.15 -9.67
C ALA A 400 -7.70 5.63 -9.46
N ILE A 401 -7.29 6.29 -10.55
CA ILE A 401 -7.16 7.75 -10.64
C ILE A 401 -8.00 8.27 -11.80
N ASP A 402 -8.41 9.54 -11.76
CA ASP A 402 -9.11 10.21 -12.86
C ASP A 402 -8.15 10.72 -13.95
N GLY A 403 -8.68 11.41 -14.97
CA GLY A 403 -7.87 11.97 -16.06
C GLY A 403 -6.91 13.09 -15.64
N THR A 404 -7.05 13.62 -14.42
CA THR A 404 -6.21 14.67 -13.84
C THR A 404 -5.16 14.13 -12.87
N GLY A 405 -5.18 12.83 -12.60
CA GLY A 405 -4.25 12.17 -11.67
C GLY A 405 -4.70 12.18 -10.22
N ASN A 406 -5.96 12.55 -9.94
CA ASN A 406 -6.53 12.47 -8.60
C ASN A 406 -7.15 11.09 -8.36
N THR A 407 -7.08 10.60 -7.13
CA THR A 407 -7.70 9.32 -6.77
C THR A 407 -9.20 9.33 -7.10
N ALA A 408 -9.67 8.27 -7.75
CA ALA A 408 -11.05 8.08 -8.17
C ALA A 408 -11.66 6.85 -7.51
N PHE A 409 -12.97 6.86 -7.24
CA PHE A 409 -13.66 5.72 -6.66
C PHE A 409 -13.52 4.45 -7.55
N PRO A 410 -13.28 3.26 -6.97
CA PRO A 410 -13.25 2.92 -5.53
C PRO A 410 -11.84 2.90 -4.93
N HIS A 411 -10.96 3.74 -5.47
CA HIS A 411 -9.58 4.00 -5.02
C HIS A 411 -8.59 2.87 -5.30
N MET A 412 -8.82 1.66 -4.78
CA MET A 412 -7.97 0.49 -5.00
C MET A 412 -8.78 -0.76 -5.31
N LEU A 413 -9.83 -1.02 -4.54
CA LEU A 413 -10.67 -2.21 -4.64
C LEU A 413 -12.14 -1.82 -4.45
N GLY A 414 -13.06 -2.58 -5.06
CA GLY A 414 -14.48 -2.50 -4.73
C GLY A 414 -14.78 -2.92 -3.28
N LYS A 415 -16.05 -3.09 -2.90
CA LYS A 415 -16.44 -3.58 -1.55
C LYS A 415 -16.43 -5.11 -1.41
N GLN A 416 -15.97 -5.83 -2.42
CA GLN A 416 -15.93 -7.29 -2.49
C GLN A 416 -14.64 -7.76 -3.14
N TYR A 417 -14.13 -8.90 -2.65
CA TYR A 417 -13.07 -9.63 -3.33
C TYR A 417 -13.60 -10.26 -4.63
N TYR A 418 -12.81 -10.21 -5.69
CA TYR A 418 -12.96 -11.02 -6.89
C TYR A 418 -12.66 -12.49 -6.61
N GLY A 419 -11.57 -12.78 -5.89
CA GLY A 419 -11.13 -14.13 -5.57
C GLY A 419 -11.77 -14.70 -4.31
N THR A 420 -11.47 -15.97 -4.03
CA THR A 420 -11.86 -16.62 -2.78
C THR A 420 -10.91 -16.19 -1.66
N PRO A 421 -11.35 -15.40 -0.66
CA PRO A 421 -10.49 -14.99 0.43
C PRO A 421 -10.08 -16.20 1.29
N ASN A 422 -8.77 -16.42 1.45
CA ASN A 422 -8.21 -17.51 2.27
C ASN A 422 -6.98 -17.08 3.08
N ALA A 423 -6.71 -15.78 3.09
CA ALA A 423 -5.65 -15.12 3.80
C ALA A 423 -6.15 -14.48 5.10
N GLY A 424 -5.21 -14.03 5.91
CA GLY A 424 -5.50 -13.25 7.11
C GLY A 424 -4.24 -12.80 7.82
N ASN A 425 -4.43 -11.95 8.82
CA ASN A 425 -3.40 -11.60 9.80
C ASN A 425 -3.40 -12.62 10.96
N ALA A 426 -2.31 -12.67 11.73
CA ALA A 426 -2.07 -13.62 12.82
C ALA A 426 -2.05 -15.10 12.38
N ALA A 427 -1.53 -15.36 11.18
CA ALA A 427 -1.41 -16.71 10.65
C ALA A 427 -0.35 -17.52 11.40
N THR A 428 -0.60 -18.80 11.67
CA THR A 428 0.44 -19.73 12.14
C THR A 428 1.35 -20.11 10.98
N VAL A 429 2.67 -19.98 11.16
CA VAL A 429 3.65 -20.39 10.13
C VAL A 429 4.00 -21.86 10.32
N PRO A 430 3.80 -22.71 9.29
CA PRO A 430 4.16 -24.12 9.35
C PRO A 430 5.67 -24.33 9.56
N ALA A 431 6.04 -25.40 10.28
CA ALA A 431 7.44 -25.74 10.52
C ALA A 431 8.23 -26.05 9.24
N ASN A 432 7.54 -26.46 8.17
CA ASN A 432 8.14 -26.72 6.86
C ASN A 432 8.21 -25.48 5.94
N ALA A 433 7.84 -24.29 6.43
CA ALA A 433 7.97 -23.07 5.65
C ALA A 433 9.45 -22.72 5.45
N VAL A 434 9.81 -22.38 4.21
CA VAL A 434 11.17 -21.97 3.83
C VAL A 434 11.33 -20.48 4.12
N GLU A 435 12.40 -20.09 4.81
CA GLU A 435 12.77 -18.68 4.99
C GLU A 435 13.46 -18.16 3.73
N MET A 436 12.81 -17.22 3.05
CA MET A 436 13.35 -16.55 1.86
C MET A 436 14.11 -15.27 2.24
N PHE A 437 13.63 -14.57 3.27
CA PHE A 437 14.18 -13.29 3.68
C PHE A 437 14.02 -13.10 5.19
N ASN A 438 15.06 -12.57 5.82
CA ASN A 438 15.11 -12.24 7.25
C ASN A 438 15.89 -10.92 7.42
N GLY A 439 15.13 -9.83 7.47
CA GLY A 439 15.60 -8.45 7.39
C GLY A 439 15.77 -7.76 8.72
N GLY A 440 15.73 -6.43 8.68
CA GLY A 440 15.85 -5.55 9.84
C GLY A 440 17.04 -5.90 10.72
N PRO A 441 16.84 -6.15 12.02
CA PRO A 441 17.92 -6.46 12.94
C PRO A 441 18.64 -7.78 12.60
N ASN A 442 18.00 -8.68 11.85
CA ASN A 442 18.56 -9.98 11.49
C ASN A 442 19.35 -9.96 10.18
N THR A 443 19.32 -8.84 9.45
CA THR A 443 20.06 -8.67 8.19
C THR A 443 21.54 -9.01 8.39
N GLN A 444 22.06 -9.89 7.54
CA GLN A 444 23.48 -10.23 7.52
C GLN A 444 24.26 -9.21 6.69
N PRO A 445 25.36 -8.63 7.22
CA PRO A 445 26.15 -7.66 6.46
C PRO A 445 26.78 -8.31 5.22
N THR A 446 26.59 -7.68 4.07
CA THR A 446 27.24 -8.07 2.82
C THR A 446 28.24 -6.98 2.44
N ILE A 447 29.50 -7.38 2.26
CA ILE A 447 30.57 -6.47 1.84
C ILE A 447 30.60 -6.39 0.31
N GLN A 448 30.68 -5.17 -0.22
CA GLN A 448 30.94 -4.92 -1.63
C GLN A 448 32.40 -5.22 -1.96
N ALA A 449 32.73 -5.34 -3.25
CA ALA A 449 34.11 -5.40 -3.67
C ALA A 449 34.88 -4.17 -3.15
N PRO A 450 36.04 -4.32 -2.49
CA PRO A 450 36.83 -3.19 -2.03
C PRO A 450 37.22 -2.28 -3.19
N ALA A 451 37.06 -0.97 -3.00
CA ALA A 451 37.51 0.05 -3.95
C ALA A 451 38.94 0.47 -3.60
N ILE A 452 39.82 0.55 -4.61
CA ILE A 452 41.21 1.00 -4.43
C ILE A 452 41.35 2.37 -5.08
N ASP A 453 41.81 3.35 -4.33
CA ASP A 453 42.20 4.65 -4.89
C ASP A 453 43.65 4.59 -5.41
N PRO A 454 43.89 4.67 -6.73
CA PRO A 454 45.22 4.55 -7.30
C PRO A 454 46.15 5.74 -6.99
N ALA A 455 45.60 6.88 -6.54
CA ALA A 455 46.41 8.04 -6.18
C ALA A 455 46.99 7.91 -4.76
N THR A 456 46.27 7.25 -3.86
CA THR A 456 46.60 7.15 -2.44
C THR A 456 46.93 5.73 -1.98
N ASP A 457 46.75 4.73 -2.85
CA ASP A 457 46.76 3.29 -2.55
C ASP A 457 45.77 2.87 -1.46
N SER A 458 44.85 3.75 -1.06
CA SER A 458 43.89 3.47 0.00
C SER A 458 42.81 2.49 -0.45
N VAL A 459 42.33 1.69 0.50
CA VAL A 459 41.28 0.70 0.27
C VAL A 459 40.03 1.10 1.02
N THR A 460 38.94 1.34 0.28
CA THR A 460 37.61 1.60 0.85
C THR A 460 36.76 0.33 0.81
N LEU A 461 36.31 -0.07 1.99
CA LEU A 461 35.31 -1.10 2.19
C LEU A 461 33.95 -0.43 2.31
N THR A 462 32.94 -0.99 1.65
CA THR A 462 31.54 -0.61 1.85
C THR A 462 30.75 -1.87 2.11
N TRP A 463 29.98 -1.92 3.20
CA TRP A 463 29.11 -3.05 3.52
C TRP A 463 27.68 -2.60 3.77
N SER A 464 26.72 -3.50 3.58
CA SER A 464 25.34 -3.25 3.98
C SER A 464 25.23 -3.12 5.50
N SER A 465 24.54 -2.09 5.96
CA SER A 465 24.36 -1.79 7.37
C SER A 465 22.91 -1.59 7.73
N VAL A 466 22.62 -1.71 9.02
CA VAL A 466 21.31 -1.47 9.60
C VAL A 466 21.40 -0.34 10.61
N ASP A 467 20.32 0.42 10.79
CA ASP A 467 20.22 1.46 11.79
C ASP A 467 20.54 0.92 13.19
N GLY A 468 21.30 1.67 13.98
CA GLY A 468 21.75 1.22 15.30
C GLY A 468 22.82 0.11 15.28
N GLY A 469 23.23 -0.39 14.12
CA GLY A 469 24.32 -1.36 14.00
C GLY A 469 25.69 -0.77 14.35
N THR A 470 26.54 -1.56 15.00
CA THR A 470 27.96 -1.26 15.21
C THR A 470 28.82 -2.37 14.64
N TYR A 471 29.88 -2.02 13.91
CA TYR A 471 30.68 -2.94 13.10
C TYR A 471 32.16 -2.91 13.47
N LYS A 472 32.79 -4.08 13.57
CA LYS A 472 34.23 -4.24 13.67
C LYS A 472 34.80 -4.55 12.29
N VAL A 473 35.91 -3.89 11.93
CA VAL A 473 36.69 -4.16 10.73
C VAL A 473 38.02 -4.78 11.11
N GLU A 474 38.30 -5.95 10.53
CA GLU A 474 39.56 -6.68 10.70
C GLU A 474 40.18 -6.93 9.33
N ALA A 475 41.51 -7.01 9.30
CA ALA A 475 42.25 -7.38 8.10
C ALA A 475 43.26 -8.50 8.38
N SER A 476 43.59 -9.24 7.33
CA SER A 476 44.56 -10.32 7.34
C SER A 476 45.37 -10.32 6.06
N SER A 477 46.64 -10.73 6.13
CA SER A 477 47.48 -10.99 4.95
C SER A 477 47.44 -12.45 4.50
N ASN A 478 46.89 -13.36 5.33
CA ASN A 478 47.00 -14.81 5.14
C ASN A 478 45.72 -15.61 5.47
N LEU A 479 44.60 -14.94 5.80
CA LEU A 479 43.32 -15.52 6.25
C LEU A 479 43.34 -16.24 7.60
N GLN A 480 44.49 -16.29 8.29
CA GLN A 480 44.64 -16.99 9.57
C GLN A 480 44.76 -16.00 10.74
N SER A 481 45.68 -15.05 10.63
CA SER A 481 45.92 -14.03 11.65
C SER A 481 45.17 -12.76 11.27
N TRP A 482 44.31 -12.28 12.17
CA TRP A 482 43.47 -11.10 11.96
C TRP A 482 43.90 -9.97 12.89
N THR A 483 44.06 -8.78 12.32
CA THR A 483 44.33 -7.53 13.06
C THR A 483 43.08 -6.65 13.00
N THR A 484 42.63 -6.17 14.15
CA THR A 484 41.55 -5.18 14.22
C THR A 484 42.04 -3.85 13.66
N LEU A 485 41.41 -3.39 12.58
CA LEU A 485 41.64 -2.06 12.01
C LEU A 485 40.78 -1.03 12.72
N ASN A 486 39.52 -1.37 13.00
CA ASN A 486 38.62 -0.55 13.78
C ASN A 486 37.70 -1.45 14.63
N PRO A 487 37.67 -1.29 15.97
CA PRO A 487 36.86 -2.14 16.83
C PRO A 487 35.35 -1.82 16.80
N ALA A 488 34.97 -0.59 16.42
CA ALA A 488 33.59 -0.12 16.50
C ALA A 488 33.32 1.05 15.54
N ILE A 489 32.63 0.76 14.44
CA ILE A 489 32.12 1.73 13.48
C ILE A 489 30.59 1.72 13.57
N PRO A 490 29.95 2.76 14.13
CA PRO A 490 28.49 2.85 14.13
C PRO A 490 27.96 3.10 12.72
N ALA A 491 26.83 2.50 12.37
CA ALA A 491 26.10 2.85 11.17
C ALA A 491 25.64 4.31 11.25
N THR A 492 25.71 5.00 10.12
CA THR A 492 25.11 6.34 10.01
C THR A 492 23.58 6.21 10.05
N PRO A 493 22.86 6.99 10.87
CA PRO A 493 21.41 6.92 10.92
C PRO A 493 20.76 7.13 9.55
N GLY A 494 19.88 6.22 9.17
CA GLY A 494 19.15 6.18 7.91
C GLY A 494 19.95 5.58 6.75
N ALA A 495 21.19 5.16 6.97
CA ALA A 495 22.05 4.61 5.92
C ALA A 495 21.90 3.08 5.82
N THR A 496 21.74 2.60 4.58
CA THR A 496 21.72 1.16 4.27
C THR A 496 23.10 0.58 4.01
N SER A 497 24.15 1.42 4.03
CA SER A 497 25.54 0.99 3.90
C SER A 497 26.48 1.85 4.73
N THR A 498 27.56 1.25 5.21
CA THR A 498 28.62 1.94 5.95
C THR A 498 29.96 1.78 5.22
N PRO A 499 30.70 2.88 4.96
CA PRO A 499 32.04 2.82 4.40
C PRO A 499 33.13 2.86 5.49
N PHE A 500 34.30 2.29 5.20
CA PHE A 500 35.54 2.46 5.97
C PHE A 500 36.74 2.46 5.03
N THR A 501 37.66 3.40 5.20
CA THR A 501 38.88 3.49 4.39
C THR A 501 40.11 3.15 5.23
N GLU A 502 40.85 2.14 4.81
CA GLU A 502 42.21 1.83 5.31
C GLU A 502 43.22 2.57 4.43
N SER A 503 44.00 3.49 5.00
CA SER A 503 45.14 4.10 4.29
C SER A 503 46.33 3.13 4.33
N ILE A 504 46.64 2.49 3.19
CA ILE A 504 47.79 1.60 3.04
C ILE A 504 48.58 1.96 1.78
N SER A 505 49.87 1.63 1.75
CA SER A 505 50.63 1.56 0.49
C SER A 505 50.56 0.14 -0.05
N THR A 506 50.35 -0.01 -1.36
CA THR A 506 50.35 -1.32 -2.05
C THR A 506 51.66 -2.10 -1.86
N GLN A 507 52.78 -1.43 -1.55
CA GLN A 507 54.05 -2.08 -1.20
C GLN A 507 54.05 -2.74 0.18
N ALA A 508 53.34 -2.18 1.16
CA ALA A 508 53.35 -2.67 2.54
C ALA A 508 52.42 -3.88 2.74
N ASN A 509 51.35 -3.98 1.94
CA ASN A 509 50.37 -5.06 2.02
C ASN A 509 49.93 -5.53 0.62
N PRO A 510 50.78 -6.26 -0.12
CA PRO A 510 50.46 -6.68 -1.49
C PRO A 510 49.32 -7.71 -1.57
N LYS A 511 48.95 -8.33 -0.44
CA LYS A 511 47.77 -9.18 -0.29
C LYS A 511 47.05 -8.80 0.99
N ARG A 512 45.76 -8.45 0.87
CA ARG A 512 44.94 -7.99 1.99
C ARG A 512 43.54 -8.58 1.87
N PHE A 513 43.11 -9.24 2.95
CA PHE A 513 41.76 -9.76 3.13
C PHE A 513 41.07 -8.96 4.22
N TYR A 514 39.77 -8.74 4.05
CA TYR A 514 38.97 -7.94 4.98
C TYR A 514 37.82 -8.77 5.52
N LYS A 515 37.46 -8.49 6.77
CA LYS A 515 36.31 -9.08 7.45
C LYS A 515 35.61 -7.98 8.22
N VAL A 516 34.30 -7.90 8.00
CA VAL A 516 33.42 -7.00 8.74
C VAL A 516 32.50 -7.86 9.59
N THR A 517 32.33 -7.50 10.86
CA THR A 517 31.46 -8.22 11.79
C THR A 517 30.59 -7.22 12.52
N ARG A 518 29.26 -7.40 12.49
CA ARG A 518 28.36 -6.63 13.36
C ARG A 518 28.58 -7.09 14.80
N THR A 519 29.01 -6.19 15.67
CA THR A 519 29.34 -6.47 17.08
C THR A 519 28.24 -6.03 18.04
N GLY A 520 27.30 -5.19 17.59
CA GLY A 520 26.20 -4.73 18.42
C GLY A 520 25.06 -4.11 17.60
N LEU A 521 23.92 -3.98 18.29
CA LEU A 521 22.73 -3.26 17.85
C LEU A 521 22.28 -2.36 19.01
N ALA A 522 21.92 -1.11 18.70
CA ALA A 522 21.24 -0.24 19.64
C ALA A 522 19.87 -0.83 20.04
N THR A 523 19.35 -0.45 21.21
CA THR A 523 18.02 -0.88 21.68
C THR A 523 16.93 -0.45 20.69
N PHE A 524 16.02 -1.37 20.39
CA PHE A 524 14.92 -1.20 19.44
C PHE A 524 13.70 -2.03 19.88
N ASP A 525 12.54 -1.78 19.27
CA ASP A 525 11.30 -2.56 19.43
C ASP A 525 11.35 -3.79 18.50
N PRO A 526 11.33 -5.03 19.04
CA PRO A 526 11.75 -6.24 18.33
C PRO A 526 10.81 -6.78 17.24
#